data_AF-A0A925Y6S3-F1
#
_entry.id   AF-A0A925Y6S3-F1
#
_cell.length_a   1.000
_cell.length_b   1.000
_cell.length_c   1.000
_cell.angle_alpha   90.00
_cell.angle_beta   90.00
_cell.angle_gamma   90.00
#
_symmetry.space_group_name_H-M   'P 1'
#
loop_
_entity.id
_entity.type
_entity.pdbx_description
1 polymer ?
#
loop_
_entity_poly.entity_id
_entity_poly.type
_entity_poly.pdbx_seq_one_letter_code
_entity_poly.pdbx_strand_id
1 'polypeptide(L)'
;MPLTKFQSEVLAIIVGNRSEESHFASRLVLNASEETTRFSNNFDMFHDAIVNLDRHSVRDVVALEAAGYEVGKIRARALNPIEMKMEWITISDKA
;
A
#
# COMPACT_ATOMS: atom_id res chain seq x y z
N MET A 1 -2.31 -1.07 -16.39
CA MET A 1 -1.86 -2.27 -15.64
C MET A 1 -3.05 -2.97 -15.04
N PRO A 2 -3.20 -4.29 -15.23
CA PRO A 2 -4.21 -5.03 -14.47
C PRO A 2 -3.74 -5.12 -13.01
N LEU A 3 -4.43 -4.39 -12.14
CA LEU A 3 -4.38 -4.65 -10.71
C LEU A 3 -4.91 -6.07 -10.46
N THR A 4 -4.41 -6.73 -9.42
CA THR A 4 -5.07 -7.96 -8.96
C THR A 4 -6.48 -7.63 -8.45
N LYS A 5 -7.34 -8.64 -8.35
CA LYS A 5 -8.68 -8.47 -7.76
C LYS A 5 -8.60 -7.86 -6.36
N PHE A 6 -7.72 -8.40 -5.51
CA PHE A 6 -7.51 -7.89 -4.16
C PHE A 6 -7.02 -6.44 -4.14
N GLN A 7 -6.05 -6.07 -4.98
CA GLN A 7 -5.59 -4.68 -5.07
C GLN A 7 -6.70 -3.73 -5.52
N SER A 8 -7.54 -4.18 -6.45
CA SER A 8 -8.68 -3.40 -6.94
C SER A 8 -9.73 -3.18 -5.84
N GLU A 9 -10.02 -4.22 -5.05
CA GLU A 9 -10.95 -4.16 -3.92
C GLU A 9 -10.44 -3.22 -2.82
N VAL A 10 -9.17 -3.34 -2.43
CA VAL A 10 -8.55 -2.46 -1.42
C VAL A 10 -8.57 -1.01 -1.90
N LEU A 11 -8.18 -0.73 -3.15
CA LEU A 11 -8.19 0.63 -3.70
C LEU A 11 -9.61 1.20 -3.77
N ALA A 12 -10.61 0.41 -4.15
CA ALA A 12 -12.00 0.85 -4.20
C ALA A 12 -12.52 1.30 -2.82
N ILE A 13 -12.05 0.69 -1.73
CA ILE A 13 -12.42 1.06 -0.37
C ILE A 13 -11.77 2.40 0.03
N ILE A 14 -10.48 2.58 -0.28
CA ILE A 14 -9.71 3.75 0.17
C ILE A 14 -9.71 4.92 -0.81
N VAL A 15 -10.31 4.77 -2.01
CA VAL A 15 -10.30 5.81 -3.05
C VAL A 15 -10.95 7.11 -2.57
N GLY A 16 -11.99 7.02 -1.73
CA GLY A 16 -12.65 8.18 -1.14
C GLY A 16 -11.78 8.99 -0.18
N ASN A 17 -10.68 8.39 0.29
CA ASN A 17 -9.67 9.08 1.09
C ASN A 17 -8.57 9.70 0.23
N ARG A 18 -8.57 9.59 -1.10
CA ARG A 18 -7.50 10.14 -1.95
C ARG A 18 -7.72 11.63 -2.25
N SER A 19 -6.63 12.34 -2.47
CA SER A 19 -6.58 13.75 -2.91
C SER A 19 -5.53 13.92 -4.01
N GLU A 20 -5.40 15.12 -4.56
CA GLU A 20 -4.32 15.44 -5.52
C GLU A 20 -2.92 15.25 -4.94
N GLU A 21 -2.80 15.23 -3.61
CA GLU A 21 -1.56 15.00 -2.85
C GLU A 21 -1.24 13.49 -2.70
N SER A 22 -2.09 12.60 -3.23
CA SER A 22 -1.93 11.15 -3.16
C SER A 22 -1.19 10.63 -4.38
N HIS A 23 0.01 10.12 -4.21
CA HIS A 23 0.86 9.65 -5.31
C HIS A 23 1.17 8.16 -5.19
N PHE A 24 1.02 7.44 -6.29
CA PHE A 24 1.55 6.08 -6.41
C PHE A 24 3.05 6.09 -6.66
N ALA A 25 3.74 5.05 -6.20
CA ALA A 25 5.18 4.88 -6.41
C ALA A 25 5.54 3.45 -6.83
N SER A 26 6.85 3.21 -6.92
CA SER A 26 7.43 1.86 -6.98
C SER A 26 7.04 1.08 -8.23
N ARG A 27 7.09 -0.25 -8.15
CA ARG A 27 6.83 -1.19 -9.25
C ARG A 27 5.44 -1.03 -9.84
N LEU A 28 4.47 -0.48 -9.11
CA LEU A 28 3.17 -0.15 -9.68
C LEU A 28 3.32 0.92 -10.77
N VAL A 29 4.02 2.02 -10.51
CA VAL A 29 4.20 3.07 -11.52
C VAL A 29 5.13 2.61 -12.64
N LEU A 30 6.23 1.92 -12.30
CA LEU A 30 7.21 1.45 -13.29
C LEU A 30 6.65 0.42 -14.27
N ASN A 31 5.67 -0.38 -13.85
CA ASN A 31 5.04 -1.40 -14.68
C ASN A 31 3.62 -0.99 -15.11
N ALA A 32 3.31 0.30 -15.18
CA ALA A 32 1.95 0.78 -15.47
C ALA A 32 1.43 0.36 -16.86
N SER A 33 2.34 0.20 -17.84
CA SER A 33 2.02 -0.20 -19.22
C SER A 33 1.35 -1.58 -19.27
N GLU A 34 0.37 -1.74 -20.16
CA GLU A 34 -0.27 -3.04 -20.42
C GLU A 34 0.66 -4.03 -21.14
N GLU A 35 1.73 -3.53 -21.75
CA GLU A 35 2.73 -4.35 -22.47
C GLU A 35 3.86 -4.85 -21.56
N THR A 36 3.82 -4.51 -20.27
CA THR A 36 4.83 -4.99 -19.32
C THR A 36 4.72 -6.50 -19.12
N THR A 37 5.87 -7.16 -18.98
CA THR A 37 5.96 -8.58 -18.61
C THR A 37 5.99 -8.78 -17.10
N ARG A 38 5.99 -7.70 -16.30
CA ARG A 38 6.11 -7.73 -14.84
C ARG A 38 4.93 -7.08 -14.15
N PHE A 39 4.37 -7.77 -13.16
CA PHE A 39 3.33 -7.25 -12.29
C PHE A 39 3.90 -6.78 -10.95
N SER A 40 3.14 -5.91 -10.26
CA SER A 40 3.41 -5.51 -8.87
C SER A 40 2.52 -6.32 -7.93
N ASN A 41 3.10 -6.91 -6.89
CA ASN A 41 2.35 -7.68 -5.89
C ASN A 41 1.66 -6.76 -4.85
N ASN A 42 2.07 -5.50 -4.79
CA ASN A 42 1.56 -4.48 -3.90
C ASN A 42 1.52 -3.12 -4.61
N PHE A 43 1.03 -2.11 -3.91
CA PHE A 43 1.17 -0.71 -4.30
C PHE A 43 1.69 0.11 -3.13
N ASP A 44 2.51 1.10 -3.48
CA ASP A 44 3.05 2.06 -2.53
C ASP A 44 2.39 3.41 -2.80
N MET A 45 1.93 4.08 -1.75
CA MET A 45 1.41 5.45 -1.82
C MET A 45 2.19 6.37 -0.89
N PHE A 46 2.41 7.60 -1.34
CA PHE A 46 3.03 8.65 -0.54
C PHE A 46 2.28 9.97 -0.71
N HIS A 47 2.54 10.91 0.20
CA HIS A 47 2.07 12.28 0.14
C HIS A 47 3.27 13.22 0.38
N ASP A 48 3.22 14.40 -0.22
CA ASP A 48 4.29 15.40 -0.11
C ASP A 48 4.53 15.84 1.34
N ALA A 49 3.44 16.02 2.10
CA ALA A 49 3.50 16.39 3.50
C ALA A 49 3.21 15.19 4.41
N ILE A 50 4.06 14.98 5.43
CA ILE A 50 3.91 13.90 6.42
C ILE A 50 2.55 13.97 7.13
N VAL A 51 2.05 15.17 7.42
CA VAL A 51 0.73 15.35 8.07
C VAL A 51 -0.41 14.83 7.20
N ASN A 52 -0.30 14.96 5.88
CA ASN A 52 -1.28 14.41 4.95
C ASN A 52 -1.14 12.88 4.89
N LEU A 53 0.09 12.36 4.80
CA LEU A 53 0.32 10.91 4.84
C LEU A 53 -0.32 10.26 6.08
N ASP A 54 -0.08 10.82 7.27
CA ASP A 54 -0.62 10.30 8.53
C ASP A 54 -2.16 10.37 8.55
N ARG A 55 -2.75 11.53 8.24
CA ARG A 55 -4.20 11.71 8.20
C ARG A 55 -4.88 10.72 7.25
N HIS A 56 -4.30 10.53 6.07
CA HIS A 56 -4.83 9.63 5.05
C HIS A 56 -4.67 8.16 5.47
N SER A 57 -3.50 7.77 6.00
CA SER A 57 -3.26 6.41 6.51
C SER A 57 -4.23 6.03 7.63
N VAL A 58 -4.51 6.94 8.58
CA VAL A 58 -5.49 6.70 9.65
C VAL A 58 -6.88 6.42 9.08
N ARG A 59 -7.33 7.21 8.09
CA ARG A 59 -8.64 7.01 7.45
C ARG A 59 -8.70 5.72 6.65
N ASP A 60 -7.61 5.35 5.98
CA ASP A 60 -7.53 4.13 5.19
C ASP A 60 -7.65 2.90 6.10
N VAL A 61 -6.95 2.89 7.24
CA VAL A 61 -7.05 1.81 8.22
C VAL A 61 -8.48 1.66 8.71
N VAL A 62 -9.13 2.76 9.10
CA VAL A 62 -10.53 2.73 9.57
C VAL A 62 -11.47 2.18 8.49
N ALA A 63 -11.30 2.61 7.23
CA ALA A 63 -12.13 2.15 6.13
C ALA A 63 -11.93 0.65 5.81
N LEU A 64 -10.68 0.18 5.84
CA LEU A 64 -10.33 -1.22 5.58
C LEU A 64 -10.82 -2.14 6.71
N GLU A 65 -10.63 -1.76 7.97
CA GLU A 65 -11.15 -2.51 9.12
C GLU A 65 -12.68 -2.56 9.10
N ALA A 66 -13.35 -1.45 8.77
CA ALA A 66 -14.81 -1.41 8.62
C ALA A 66 -15.32 -2.29 7.47
N ALA A 67 -14.50 -2.51 6.44
CA ALA A 67 -14.78 -3.42 5.34
C ALA A 67 -14.42 -4.89 5.67
N GLY A 68 -13.95 -5.18 6.89
CA GLY A 68 -13.65 -6.53 7.37
C GLY A 68 -12.24 -7.02 7.09
N TYR A 69 -11.32 -6.14 6.67
CA TYR A 69 -9.91 -6.49 6.50
C TYR A 69 -9.14 -6.41 7.82
N GLU A 70 -8.16 -7.30 7.99
CA GLU A 70 -7.15 -7.18 9.04
C GLU A 70 -6.03 -6.25 8.57
N VAL A 71 -5.69 -5.24 9.38
CA VAL A 71 -4.67 -4.24 9.02
C VAL A 71 -3.52 -4.25 10.03
N GLY A 72 -2.33 -4.62 9.58
CA GLY A 72 -1.10 -4.52 10.36
C GLY A 72 -0.35 -3.21 10.09
N LYS A 73 -0.03 -2.44 11.13
CA LYS A 73 0.84 -1.25 11.03
C LYS A 73 2.27 -1.59 11.43
N ILE A 74 3.20 -1.52 10.49
CA ILE A 74 4.62 -1.75 10.73
C ILE A 74 5.34 -0.41 10.84
N ARG A 75 6.03 -0.15 11.96
CA ARG A 75 6.86 1.05 12.15
C ARG A 75 8.33 0.72 11.91
N ALA A 76 8.86 1.17 10.77
CA ALA A 76 10.24 0.90 10.35
C ALA A 76 11.33 1.36 11.35
N ARG A 77 11.07 2.38 12.19
CA ARG A 77 12.08 2.91 13.14
C ARG A 77 12.33 2.05 14.38
N ALA A 78 11.50 1.04 14.65
CA ALA A 78 11.60 0.22 15.86
C ALA A 78 12.27 -1.16 15.62
N LEU A 79 12.71 -1.44 14.39
CA LEU A 79 13.25 -2.74 13.99
C LEU A 79 14.64 -2.56 13.37
N ASN A 80 15.56 -3.50 13.66
CA ASN A 80 16.80 -3.63 12.91
C ASN A 80 16.47 -3.77 11.41
N PRO A 81 17.13 -3.06 10.47
CA PRO A 81 16.84 -3.13 9.04
C PRO A 81 16.83 -4.55 8.46
N ILE A 82 17.63 -5.47 9.01
CA ILE A 82 17.66 -6.88 8.62
C ILE A 82 16.42 -7.60 9.14
N GLU A 83 16.07 -7.41 10.42
CA GLU A 83 14.86 -7.99 11.01
C GLU A 83 13.60 -7.49 10.29
N MET A 84 13.56 -6.19 9.99
CA MET A 84 12.49 -5.59 9.19
C MET A 84 12.39 -6.27 7.83
N LYS A 85 13.50 -6.45 7.11
CA LYS A 85 13.49 -7.13 5.80
C LYS A 85 13.00 -8.57 5.92
N MET A 86 13.39 -9.29 6.97
CA MET A 86 12.97 -10.67 7.19
C MET A 86 11.48 -10.78 7.56
N GLU A 87 10.98 -9.88 8.41
CA GLU A 87 9.57 -9.80 8.75
C GLU A 87 8.72 -9.46 7.53
N TRP A 88 9.17 -8.50 6.72
CA TRP A 88 8.50 -8.10 5.49
C TRP A 88 8.46 -9.22 4.45
N ILE A 89 9.56 -9.96 4.26
CA ILE A 89 9.60 -11.15 3.39
C ILE A 89 8.60 -12.18 3.92
N THR A 90 8.61 -12.45 5.22
CA THR A 90 7.72 -13.45 5.83
C THR A 90 6.24 -13.09 5.67
N ILE A 91 5.88 -11.82 5.80
CA ILE A 91 4.50 -11.33 5.61
C ILE A 91 4.13 -11.41 4.13
N SER A 92 5.03 -10.99 3.24
CA SER A 92 4.78 -10.96 1.78
C SER A 92 4.68 -12.35 1.16
N ASP A 93 5.37 -13.36 1.70
CA ASP A 93 5.34 -14.74 1.17
C ASP A 93 4.10 -15.53 1.64
N LYS A 94 3.36 -15.02 2.64
CA LYS A 94 2.15 -15.65 3.18
C LYS A 94 0.84 -15.15 2.54
N ALA A 95 0.89 -14.00 1.87
CA ALA A 95 -0.24 -13.35 1.20
C ALA A 95 -0.29 -13.74 -0.29
#